data_AF-A0A6M8VPM7-F1
#
_entry.id   AF-A0A6M8VPM7-F1
#
_cell.length_a   1.000
_cell.length_b   1.000
_cell.length_c   1.000
_cell.angle_alpha   90.00
_cell.angle_beta   90.00
_cell.angle_gamma   90.00
#
_symmetry.space_group_name_H-M   'P 1'
#
loop_
_entity.id
_entity.type
_entity.pdbx_description
1 polymer ?
#
loop_
_entity_poly.entity_id
_entity_poly.type
_entity_poly.pdbx_seq_one_letter_code
_entity_poly.pdbx_strand_id
1 'polypeptide(L)'
;MRLEQRLGSCRLLGTLRLEGWRLVFDKRGADGSAKANLRPAPGSDHAAWAAVYAVERDRLELLDHFEGCGRGYETVRFEIDMGRQTLEALAYLTPSQWTTRAMRPYRWYRELVAAGARFHGFPADYVSRLAGQPVSDDPDSQRASARQALLRQINDHRR
;
A
#
# COMPACT_ATOMS: atom_id res chain seq x y z
N MET A 1 8.75 -2.08 10.48
CA MET A 1 7.89 -1.90 9.27
C MET A 1 7.27 -0.50 9.26
N ARG A 2 6.86 0.08 8.10
CA ARG A 2 6.28 1.45 8.04
C ARG A 2 4.98 1.61 8.84
N LEU A 3 4.13 0.59 8.89
CA LEU A 3 2.90 0.60 9.68
C LEU A 3 3.21 0.69 11.18
N GLU A 4 4.23 -0.04 11.66
CA GLU A 4 4.64 0.03 13.07
C GLU A 4 5.23 1.38 13.47
N GLN A 5 5.86 2.10 12.53
CA GLN A 5 6.31 3.47 12.79
C GLN A 5 5.17 4.44 13.06
N ARG A 6 3.94 4.10 12.64
CA ARG A 6 2.73 4.92 12.84
C ARG A 6 1.91 4.45 14.04
N LEU A 7 1.74 3.13 14.16
CA LEU A 7 0.80 2.53 15.11
C LEU A 7 1.48 1.81 16.28
N GLY A 8 2.81 1.76 16.35
CA GLY A 8 3.53 0.86 17.26
C GLY A 8 3.45 -0.60 16.80
N SER A 9 3.79 -1.55 17.68
CA SER A 9 3.79 -2.99 17.33
C SER A 9 2.46 -3.44 16.72
N CYS A 10 2.48 -3.94 15.48
CA CYS A 10 1.33 -4.48 14.79
C CYS A 10 1.52 -5.97 14.55
N ARG A 11 0.56 -6.80 14.97
CA ARG A 11 0.68 -8.26 14.77
C ARG A 11 0.17 -8.65 13.39
N LEU A 12 1.05 -9.18 12.55
CA LEU A 12 0.68 -9.77 11.25
C LEU A 12 -0.20 -11.01 11.51
N LEU A 13 -1.40 -11.02 10.94
CA LEU A 13 -2.32 -12.17 10.96
C LEU A 13 -2.08 -13.11 9.78
N GLY A 14 -1.66 -12.56 8.64
CA GLY A 14 -1.33 -13.32 7.45
C GLY A 14 -1.39 -12.48 6.18
N THR A 15 -1.41 -13.15 5.04
CA THR A 15 -1.47 -12.54 3.71
C THR A 15 -2.66 -13.08 2.93
N LEU A 16 -3.29 -12.23 2.13
CA LEU A 16 -4.51 -12.55 1.40
C LEU A 16 -4.38 -12.19 -0.07
N ARG A 17 -4.95 -13.03 -0.94
CA ARG A 17 -5.21 -12.72 -2.34
C ARG A 17 -6.63 -12.20 -2.48
N LEU A 18 -6.77 -10.97 -2.97
CA LEU A 18 -8.04 -10.29 -3.21
C LEU A 18 -8.42 -10.44 -4.69
N GLU A 19 -9.25 -11.43 -5.01
CA GLU A 19 -9.74 -11.65 -6.37
C GLU A 19 -10.68 -10.54 -6.84
N GLY A 20 -10.60 -10.17 -8.11
CA GLY A 20 -11.40 -9.07 -8.64
C GLY A 20 -10.96 -7.70 -8.11
N TRP A 21 -9.73 -7.59 -7.59
CA TRP A 21 -9.11 -6.35 -7.14
C TRP A 21 -7.76 -6.14 -7.80
N ARG A 22 -7.32 -4.89 -7.87
CA ARG A 22 -5.98 -4.53 -8.34
C ARG A 22 -5.40 -3.37 -7.56
N LEU A 23 -4.09 -3.42 -7.35
CA LEU A 23 -3.33 -2.27 -6.87
C LEU A 23 -2.92 -1.40 -8.06
N VAL A 24 -3.21 -0.10 -7.97
CA VAL A 24 -2.84 0.92 -8.96
C VAL A 24 -2.17 2.10 -8.27
N PHE A 25 -1.52 2.96 -9.04
CA PHE A 25 -0.99 4.24 -8.56
C PHE A 25 -1.78 5.39 -9.20
N ASP A 26 -2.96 5.68 -8.67
CA ASP A 26 -3.85 6.72 -9.20
C ASP A 26 -4.33 7.72 -8.16
N LYS A 27 -3.96 7.57 -6.88
CA LYS A 27 -4.29 8.58 -5.87
C LYS A 27 -3.43 9.82 -6.04
N ARG A 28 -4.04 11.00 -6.04
CA ARG A 28 -3.33 12.28 -6.00
C ARG A 28 -2.60 12.45 -4.67
N GLY A 29 -1.27 12.50 -4.72
CA GLY A 29 -0.43 12.89 -3.58
C GLY A 29 -0.28 14.40 -3.50
N ALA A 30 -0.15 14.92 -2.27
CA ALA A 30 0.14 16.34 -2.03
C ALA A 30 1.56 16.75 -2.47
N ASP A 31 2.45 15.77 -2.66
CA ASP A 31 3.84 15.97 -3.06
C ASP A 31 4.05 16.02 -4.58
N GLY A 32 2.98 15.98 -5.38
CA GLY A 32 3.10 15.96 -6.83
C GLY A 32 3.28 14.56 -7.45
N SER A 33 3.20 13.48 -6.65
CA SER A 33 3.23 12.11 -7.16
C SER A 33 1.92 11.34 -6.97
N ALA A 34 1.73 10.26 -7.73
CA ALA A 34 0.63 9.33 -7.51
C ALA A 34 0.92 8.35 -6.36
N LYS A 35 -0.07 8.06 -5.53
CA LYS A 35 0.00 7.10 -4.41
C LYS A 35 -0.76 5.82 -4.72
N ALA A 36 -0.39 4.75 -4.03
CA ALA A 36 -1.02 3.44 -4.20
C ALA A 36 -2.49 3.50 -3.80
N ASN A 37 -3.32 2.78 -4.55
CA ASN A 37 -4.75 2.69 -4.32
C ASN A 37 -5.22 1.28 -4.70
N LEU A 38 -6.23 0.78 -4.00
CA LEU A 38 -6.89 -0.47 -4.30
C LEU A 38 -8.15 -0.17 -5.11
N ARG A 39 -8.31 -0.82 -6.27
CA ARG A 39 -9.46 -0.63 -7.16
C ARG A 39 -10.18 -1.94 -7.43
N PRO A 40 -11.52 -1.95 -7.45
CA PRO A 40 -12.28 -3.07 -7.98
C PRO A 40 -11.91 -3.32 -9.45
N ALA A 41 -11.85 -4.59 -9.82
CA ALA A 41 -11.63 -5.11 -11.17
C ALA A 41 -12.49 -6.38 -11.37
N PRO A 42 -13.82 -6.28 -11.20
CA PRO A 42 -14.71 -7.43 -11.28
C PRO A 42 -14.66 -8.08 -12.66
N GLY A 43 -14.78 -9.41 -12.70
CA GLY A 43 -14.78 -10.17 -13.97
C GLY A 43 -13.44 -10.20 -14.71
N SER A 44 -12.34 -9.83 -14.04
CA SER A 44 -10.99 -9.94 -14.58
C SER A 44 -10.18 -10.95 -13.76
N ASP A 45 -9.13 -11.49 -14.37
CA ASP A 45 -8.15 -12.35 -13.68
C ASP A 45 -7.20 -11.55 -12.75
N HIS A 46 -7.49 -10.28 -12.51
CA HIS A 46 -6.71 -9.46 -11.61
C HIS A 46 -6.96 -9.85 -10.16
N ALA A 47 -5.85 -9.94 -9.42
CA ALA A 47 -5.87 -10.01 -7.98
C ALA A 47 -4.86 -9.02 -7.38
N ALA A 48 -5.20 -8.46 -6.23
CA ALA A 48 -4.28 -7.75 -5.37
C ALA A 48 -3.81 -8.67 -4.25
N TRP A 49 -2.62 -8.41 -3.71
CA TRP A 49 -2.13 -9.10 -2.52
C TRP A 49 -2.05 -8.13 -1.36
N ALA A 50 -2.54 -8.56 -0.20
CA ALA A 50 -2.63 -7.74 1.00
C ALA A 50 -2.00 -8.46 2.20
N ALA A 51 -1.39 -7.68 3.09
CA ALA A 51 -0.96 -8.16 4.41
C ALA A 51 -2.00 -7.68 5.43
N VAL A 52 -2.48 -8.59 6.26
CA VAL A 52 -3.55 -8.35 7.23
C VAL A 52 -2.94 -8.22 8.61
N TYR A 53 -3.20 -7.10 9.29
CA TYR A 53 -2.70 -6.82 10.63
C TYR A 53 -3.84 -6.75 11.64
N ALA A 54 -3.60 -7.29 12.83
CA ALA A 54 -4.42 -6.97 13.98
C ALA A 54 -4.03 -5.56 14.49
N VAL A 55 -5.03 -4.70 14.57
CA VAL A 55 -4.91 -3.33 15.08
C VAL A 55 -5.96 -3.15 16.17
N GLU A 56 -5.54 -2.58 17.30
CA GLU A 56 -6.46 -2.23 18.39
C GLU A 56 -7.39 -1.09 17.95
N ARG A 57 -8.64 -1.12 18.42
CA ARG A 57 -9.70 -0.22 17.93
C ARG A 57 -9.41 1.27 18.19
N ASP A 58 -8.73 1.57 19.28
CA ASP A 58 -8.26 2.91 19.63
C ASP A 58 -7.14 3.42 18.71
N ARG A 59 -6.35 2.51 18.11
CA ARG A 59 -5.31 2.85 17.12
C ARG A 59 -5.87 3.06 15.71
N LEU A 60 -7.12 2.69 15.48
CA LEU A 60 -7.79 2.86 14.20
C LEU A 60 -8.07 4.35 13.89
N GLU A 61 -8.48 5.13 14.89
CA GLU A 61 -8.63 6.59 14.76
C GLU A 61 -7.29 7.28 14.47
N LEU A 62 -6.20 6.78 15.09
CA LEU A 62 -4.85 7.25 14.81
C LEU A 62 -4.42 6.91 13.37
N LEU A 63 -4.78 5.72 12.88
CA LEU A 63 -4.51 5.32 11.49
C LEU A 63 -5.30 6.18 10.50
N ASP A 64 -6.58 6.46 10.78
CA ASP A 64 -7.42 7.34 9.97
C ASP A 64 -6.79 8.74 9.85
N HIS A 65 -6.23 9.26 10.95
CA HIS A 65 -5.49 10.52 10.94
C HIS A 65 -4.24 10.47 10.06
N PHE A 66 -3.43 9.40 10.16
CA PHE A 66 -2.20 9.24 9.38
C PHE A 66 -2.42 9.00 7.88
N GLU A 67 -3.49 8.29 7.51
CA GLU A 67 -3.83 8.06 6.10
C GLU A 67 -4.61 9.23 5.50
N GLY A 68 -5.11 10.14 6.35
CA GLY A 68 -5.89 11.30 5.93
C GLY A 68 -7.28 10.87 5.46
N CYS A 69 -7.97 10.05 6.24
CA CYS A 69 -9.37 9.73 6.00
C CYS A 69 -10.18 11.05 5.96
N GLY A 70 -10.96 11.26 4.90
CA GLY A 70 -11.61 12.55 4.61
C GLY A 70 -10.72 13.58 3.87
N ARG A 71 -9.45 13.25 3.60
CA ARG A 71 -8.49 14.02 2.77
C ARG A 71 -7.93 13.18 1.61
N GLY A 72 -8.76 12.28 1.09
CA GLY A 72 -8.48 11.52 -0.12
C GLY A 72 -8.40 10.01 0.03
N TYR A 73 -8.65 9.46 1.21
CA TYR A 73 -9.03 8.06 1.38
C TYR A 73 -10.37 7.96 2.12
N GLU A 74 -11.11 6.91 1.82
CA GLU A 74 -12.28 6.43 2.56
C GLU A 74 -12.00 5.02 3.07
N THR A 75 -12.48 4.74 4.28
CA THR A 75 -12.38 3.44 4.90
C THR A 75 -13.44 2.51 4.33
N VAL A 76 -13.00 1.40 3.73
CA VAL A 76 -13.89 0.35 3.21
C VAL A 76 -13.72 -0.90 4.07
N ARG A 77 -14.85 -1.44 4.49
CA ARG A 77 -14.95 -2.72 5.20
C ARG A 77 -15.15 -3.84 4.19
N PHE A 78 -14.43 -4.93 4.39
CA PHE A 78 -14.64 -6.16 3.65
C PHE A 78 -14.46 -7.34 4.59
N GLU A 79 -15.28 -8.36 4.38
CA GLU A 79 -15.09 -9.65 5.01
C GLU A 79 -13.93 -10.35 4.33
N ILE A 80 -12.96 -10.80 5.13
CA ILE A 80 -11.83 -11.60 4.66
C ILE A 80 -11.93 -13.00 5.25
N ASP A 81 -11.74 -14.00 4.41
CA ASP A 81 -11.55 -15.37 4.87
C ASP A 81 -10.06 -15.59 5.17
N MET A 82 -9.76 -15.92 6.42
CA MET A 82 -8.42 -16.30 6.89
C MET A 82 -8.30 -17.82 7.09
N GLY A 83 -9.13 -18.60 6.41
CA GLY A 83 -9.20 -20.06 6.39
C GLY A 83 -9.89 -20.67 7.60
N ARG A 84 -9.58 -20.18 8.82
CA ARG A 84 -10.20 -20.67 10.07
C ARG A 84 -11.35 -19.79 10.55
N GLN A 85 -11.43 -18.56 10.07
CA GLN A 85 -12.40 -17.57 10.49
C GLN A 85 -12.57 -16.51 9.40
N THR A 86 -13.79 -16.02 9.28
CA THR A 86 -14.09 -14.78 8.58
C THR A 86 -13.86 -13.61 9.53
N LEU A 87 -13.09 -12.61 9.10
CA LEU A 87 -12.82 -11.39 9.86
C LEU A 87 -13.34 -10.17 9.11
N GLU A 88 -13.82 -9.16 9.83
CA GLU A 88 -13.99 -7.83 9.26
C GLU A 88 -12.60 -7.16 9.16
N ALA A 89 -12.23 -6.75 7.95
CA ALA A 89 -11.01 -5.99 7.70
C ALA A 89 -11.34 -4.61 7.12
N LEU A 90 -10.40 -3.69 7.33
CA LEU A 90 -10.48 -2.31 6.88
C LEU A 90 -9.34 -2.04 5.90
N ALA A 91 -9.65 -1.38 4.78
CA ALA A 91 -8.65 -0.80 3.90
C ALA A 91 -9.07 0.59 3.46
N TYR A 92 -8.07 1.35 3.04
CA TYR A 92 -8.24 2.72 2.58
C TYR A 92 -8.28 2.75 1.06
N LEU A 93 -9.43 3.12 0.50
CA LEU A 93 -9.62 3.30 -0.93
C LEU A 93 -9.71 4.78 -1.27
N THR A 94 -9.18 5.17 -2.42
CA THR A 94 -9.22 6.55 -2.87
C THR A 94 -10.49 6.82 -3.67
N PRO A 95 -11.35 7.76 -3.23
CA PRO A 95 -12.53 8.17 -3.97
C PRO A 95 -12.17 8.78 -5.34
N SER A 96 -13.08 8.71 -6.31
CA SER A 96 -12.82 9.12 -7.69
C SER A 96 -12.32 10.55 -7.82
N GLN A 97 -12.84 11.50 -7.02
CA GLN A 97 -12.45 12.91 -7.05
C GLN A 97 -10.99 13.16 -6.63
N TRP A 98 -10.38 12.22 -5.91
CA TRP A 98 -8.98 12.27 -5.47
C TRP A 98 -8.03 11.46 -6.36
N THR A 99 -8.54 10.97 -7.49
CA THR A 99 -7.74 10.18 -8.41
C THR A 99 -7.22 11.00 -9.58
N THR A 100 -6.21 10.49 -10.26
CA THR A 100 -5.53 11.16 -11.37
C THR A 100 -4.84 10.13 -12.27
N ARG A 101 -4.86 10.39 -13.58
CA ARG A 101 -4.05 9.65 -14.57
C ARG A 101 -2.82 10.45 -15.03
N ALA A 102 -2.73 11.71 -14.62
CA ALA A 102 -1.69 12.63 -15.06
C ALA A 102 -0.39 12.53 -14.23
N MET A 103 -0.44 11.84 -13.08
CA MET A 103 0.68 11.73 -12.15
C MET A 103 1.17 10.29 -12.11
N ARG A 104 2.47 10.11 -11.87
CA ARG A 104 3.11 8.82 -11.66
C ARG A 104 3.62 8.73 -10.22
N PRO A 105 3.75 7.53 -9.64
CA PRO A 105 4.45 7.38 -8.38
C PRO A 105 5.90 7.80 -8.54
N TYR A 106 6.48 8.38 -7.48
CA TYR A 106 7.92 8.54 -7.45
C TYR A 106 8.62 7.19 -7.42
N ARG A 107 9.79 7.11 -8.07
CA ARG A 107 10.61 5.89 -8.17
C ARG A 107 10.83 5.22 -6.82
N TRP A 108 11.30 6.00 -5.84
CA TRP A 108 11.53 5.52 -4.47
C TRP A 108 10.25 4.99 -3.83
N TYR A 109 9.09 5.61 -4.10
CA TYR A 109 7.82 5.20 -3.51
C TYR A 109 7.32 3.88 -4.11
N ARG A 110 7.41 3.70 -5.43
CA ARG A 110 7.11 2.41 -6.08
C ARG A 110 8.03 1.30 -5.55
N GLU A 111 9.33 1.59 -5.43
CA GLU A 111 10.30 0.63 -4.90
C GLU A 111 10.02 0.24 -3.46
N LEU A 112 9.54 1.18 -2.63
CA LEU A 112 9.06 0.91 -1.29
C LEU A 112 7.88 -0.06 -1.27
N VAL A 113 6.89 0.17 -2.14
CA VAL A 113 5.72 -0.72 -2.26
C VAL A 113 6.14 -2.12 -2.72
N ALA A 114 7.02 -2.22 -3.73
CA ALA A 114 7.54 -3.50 -4.20
C ALA A 114 8.40 -4.21 -3.14
N ALA A 115 9.20 -3.47 -2.35
CA ALA A 115 9.96 -4.04 -1.24
C ALA A 115 9.05 -4.60 -0.14
N GLY A 116 7.95 -3.90 0.19
CA GLY A 116 6.92 -4.39 1.10
C GLY A 116 6.25 -5.67 0.60
N ALA A 117 5.89 -5.73 -0.68
CA ALA A 117 5.32 -6.94 -1.29
C ALA A 117 6.29 -8.14 -1.20
N ARG A 118 7.59 -7.92 -1.46
CA ARG A 118 8.62 -8.95 -1.27
C ARG A 118 8.78 -9.35 0.19
N PHE A 119 8.67 -8.41 1.13
CA PHE A 119 8.83 -8.67 2.57
C PHE A 119 7.73 -9.60 3.07
N HIS A 120 6.51 -9.46 2.55
CA HIS A 120 5.39 -10.34 2.86
C HIS A 120 5.37 -11.65 2.06
N GLY A 121 6.40 -11.93 1.26
CA GLY A 121 6.45 -13.15 0.46
C GLY A 121 5.37 -13.23 -0.62
N PHE A 122 4.88 -12.10 -1.12
CA PHE A 122 3.91 -12.12 -2.23
C PHE A 122 4.54 -12.71 -3.50
N PRO A 123 3.73 -13.26 -4.42
CA PRO A 123 4.23 -13.89 -5.64
C PRO A 123 5.17 -13.02 -6.46
N ALA A 124 6.20 -13.64 -7.05
CA ALA A 124 7.26 -12.94 -7.77
C ALA A 124 6.75 -12.18 -9.00
N ASP A 125 5.73 -12.73 -9.69
CA ASP A 125 5.05 -12.08 -10.81
C ASP A 125 4.30 -10.83 -10.35
N TYR A 126 3.63 -10.88 -9.20
CA TYR A 126 2.93 -9.73 -8.61
C TYR A 126 3.93 -8.62 -8.24
N VAL A 127 5.02 -8.97 -7.57
CA VAL A 127 6.11 -8.04 -7.24
C VAL A 127 6.70 -7.42 -8.51
N SER A 128 6.91 -8.21 -9.56
CA SER A 128 7.47 -7.73 -10.83
C SER A 128 6.53 -6.76 -11.52
N ARG A 129 5.22 -7.02 -11.51
CA ARG A 129 4.19 -6.09 -12.02
C ARG A 129 4.19 -4.75 -11.28
N LEU A 130 4.39 -4.77 -9.96
CA LEU A 130 4.52 -3.55 -9.15
C LEU A 130 5.80 -2.78 -9.51
N ALA A 131 6.93 -3.48 -9.60
CA ALA A 131 8.23 -2.88 -9.93
C ALA A 131 8.27 -2.34 -11.36
N GLY A 132 7.48 -2.91 -12.29
CA GLY A 132 7.36 -2.48 -13.68
C GLY A 132 6.45 -1.27 -13.91
N GLN A 133 5.71 -0.79 -12.89
CA GLN A 133 4.86 0.39 -13.07
C GLN A 133 5.70 1.63 -13.45
N PRO A 134 5.22 2.48 -14.38
CA PRO A 134 5.89 3.73 -14.75
C PRO A 134 6.07 4.64 -13.54
N VAL A 135 7.22 5.31 -13.47
CA VAL A 135 7.58 6.23 -12.39
C VAL A 135 7.96 7.60 -12.95
N SER A 136 7.95 8.59 -12.06
CA SER A 136 8.70 9.84 -12.23
C SER A 136 9.80 9.91 -11.18
N ASP A 137 10.84 10.70 -11.44
CA ASP A 137 11.81 11.03 -10.41
C ASP A 137 11.24 12.13 -9.50
N ASP A 138 11.66 12.12 -8.24
CA ASP A 138 11.24 13.12 -7.26
C ASP A 138 12.05 14.41 -7.50
N PRO A 139 11.42 15.56 -7.78
CA PRO A 139 12.14 16.81 -8.03
C PRO A 139 12.90 17.32 -6.80
N ASP A 140 12.54 16.86 -5.60
CA ASP A 140 13.28 17.11 -4.37
C ASP A 140 14.36 16.02 -4.21
N SER A 141 15.59 16.35 -4.64
CA SER A 141 16.73 15.43 -4.62
C SER A 141 17.15 15.01 -3.21
N GLN A 142 16.98 15.89 -2.22
CA GLN A 142 17.30 15.59 -0.82
C GLN A 142 16.33 14.53 -0.28
N ARG A 143 15.02 14.73 -0.50
CA ARG A 143 14.01 13.74 -0.14
C ARG A 143 14.21 12.43 -0.88
N ALA A 144 14.51 12.49 -2.19
CA ALA A 144 14.79 11.29 -2.98
C ALA A 144 15.94 10.47 -2.38
N SER A 145 17.06 11.12 -2.09
CA SER A 145 18.26 10.47 -1.53
C SER A 145 17.97 9.87 -0.15
N ALA A 146 17.29 10.60 0.73
CA ALA A 146 16.91 10.09 2.06
C ALA A 146 16.01 8.85 1.97
N ARG A 147 15.03 8.85 1.06
CA ARG A 147 14.13 7.70 0.85
C ARG A 147 14.85 6.51 0.24
N GLN A 148 15.80 6.74 -0.68
CA GLN A 148 16.64 5.68 -1.24
C GLN A 148 17.57 5.05 -0.20
N ALA A 149 18.16 5.85 0.70
CA ALA A 149 18.96 5.34 1.79
C ALA A 149 18.15 4.43 2.73
N LEU A 150 16.93 4.85 3.09
CA LEU A 150 16.01 4.04 3.88
C LEU A 150 15.65 2.72 3.17
N LEU A 151 15.43 2.75 1.85
CA LEU A 151 15.15 1.54 1.07
C LEU A 151 16.31 0.55 1.09
N ARG A 152 17.55 1.03 0.96
CA ARG A 152 18.74 0.18 1.05
C ARG A 152 18.80 -0.51 2.42
N GLN A 153 18.63 0.26 3.49
CA GLN A 153 18.58 -0.30 4.85
C GLN A 153 17.51 -1.38 5.00
N ILE A 154 16.28 -1.16 4.50
CA ILE A 154 15.20 -2.15 4.55
C ILE A 154 15.57 -3.44 3.80
N ASN A 155 16.25 -3.32 2.66
CA ASN A 155 16.66 -4.48 1.87
C ASN A 155 17.85 -5.22 2.50
N ASP A 156 18.76 -4.52 3.17
CA ASP A 156 19.96 -5.10 3.78
C ASP A 156 19.64 -5.86 5.07
N HIS A 157 18.65 -5.41 5.87
CA HIS A 157 18.18 -6.10 7.07
C HIS A 157 17.34 -7.36 6.79
N ARG A 158 17.21 -7.77 5.52
CA ARG A 158 16.52 -8.99 5.08
C ARG A 158 17.44 -10.15 4.74
N ARG A 159 18.76 -9.99 4.94
CA ARG A 159 19.75 -11.07 4.81
C ARG A 159 19.97 -11.78 6.13
#